data_AF-A0A9E4Z197-F1
#
_entry.id   AF-A0A9E4Z197-F1
#
_cell.length_a   1.000
_cell.length_b   1.000
_cell.length_c   1.000
_cell.angle_alpha   90.00
_cell.angle_beta   90.00
_cell.angle_gamma   90.00
#
_symmetry.space_group_name_H-M   'P 1'
#
loop_
_entity.id
_entity.type
_entity.pdbx_description
1 polymer ?
#
loop_
_entity_poly.entity_id
_entity_poly.type
_entity_poly.pdbx_seq_one_letter_code
_entity_poly.pdbx_strand_id
1 'polypeptide(L)' 'MTTRIGINGFGRIGRLVLRATNALYPGKLEIAAINDLTDAKTNAHLLKY' A
#
# COMPACT_ATOMS: atom_id res chain seq x y z
N MET A 1 16.77 -0.24 11.06
CA MET A 1 15.81 -1.37 11.06
C MET A 1 14.51 -0.83 10.48
N THR A 2 13.92 -1.49 9.49
CA THR A 2 12.73 -1.01 8.76
C THR A 2 11.50 -1.71 9.31
N THR A 3 10.45 -0.94 9.65
CA THR A 3 9.20 -1.51 10.14
C THR A 3 8.39 -2.00 8.94
N ARG A 4 8.07 -3.30 8.96
CA ARG A 4 7.29 -3.96 7.90
C ARG A 4 5.81 -3.93 8.26
N ILE A 5 4.98 -3.46 7.33
CA ILE A 5 3.56 -3.19 7.54
C ILE A 5 2.73 -3.97 6.52
N GLY A 6 1.62 -4.56 6.98
CA GLY A 6 0.56 -5.07 6.13
C GLY A 6 -0.61 -4.08 6.04
N ILE A 7 -1.20 -3.93 4.86
CA ILE A 7 -2.44 -3.16 4.66
C ILE A 7 -3.60 -4.14 4.50
N ASN A 8 -4.60 -4.06 5.39
CA ASN A 8 -5.84 -4.83 5.28
C ASN A 8 -6.99 -3.92 4.81
N GLY A 9 -7.38 -4.07 3.54
CA GLY A 9 -8.29 -3.17 2.82
C GLY A 9 -7.53 -2.16 1.95
N PHE A 10 -7.42 -2.45 0.66
CA PHE A 10 -6.74 -1.64 -0.35
C PHE A 10 -7.66 -0.73 -1.15
N GLY A 11 -8.71 -0.24 -0.47
CA GLY A 11 -9.61 0.78 -0.96
C GLY A 11 -8.96 2.18 -1.02
N ARG A 12 -9.79 3.21 -0.91
CA ARG A 12 -9.37 4.61 -1.04
C ARG A 12 -8.21 4.97 -0.10
N ILE A 13 -8.32 4.62 1.18
CA ILE A 13 -7.29 4.97 2.18
C ILE A 13 -6.06 4.07 2.07
N GLY A 14 -6.22 2.76 1.86
CA GLY A 14 -5.08 1.85 1.73
C GLY A 14 -4.11 2.25 0.61
N ARG A 15 -4.64 2.69 -0.54
CA ARG A 15 -3.80 3.19 -1.65
C ARG A 15 -3.08 4.51 -1.30
N LEU A 16 -3.74 5.42 -0.60
CA LEU A 16 -3.11 6.66 -0.13
C LEU A 16 -2.03 6.39 0.92
N VAL A 17 -2.25 5.41 1.81
CA VAL A 17 -1.24 4.96 2.78
C VAL A 17 0.00 4.44 2.05
N LEU A 18 -0.14 3.55 1.06
CA LEU A 18 1.00 3.10 0.26
C LEU A 18 1.78 4.26 -0.37
N ARG A 19 1.08 5.22 -0.99
CA ARG A 19 1.69 6.43 -1.58
C ARG A 19 2.44 7.26 -0.53
N ALA A 20 1.80 7.52 0.61
CA ALA A 20 2.37 8.32 1.69
C ALA A 20 3.56 7.63 2.35
N THR A 21 3.49 6.32 2.57
CA THR A 21 4.59 5.52 3.10
C THR A 21 5.84 5.65 2.22
N ASN A 22 5.68 5.49 0.90
CA ASN A 22 6.78 5.61 -0.04
C ASN A 22 7.35 7.04 -0.12
N ALA A 23 6.51 8.06 -0.02
CA ALA A 23 6.93 9.46 -0.14
C ALA A 23 7.54 10.04 1.15
N LEU A 24 6.97 9.71 2.31
CA LEU A 24 7.28 10.38 3.58
C LEU A 24 8.19 9.55 4.49
N TYR A 25 8.25 8.24 4.31
CA TYR A 25 8.99 7.34 5.20
C TYR A 25 9.95 6.38 4.46
N PRO A 26 10.72 6.85 3.45
CA PRO A 26 11.64 6.00 2.71
C PRO A 26 12.67 5.36 3.66
N GLY A 27 12.89 4.06 3.51
CA GLY A 27 13.82 3.27 4.33
C GLY A 27 13.41 3.04 5.79
N LYS A 28 12.36 3.72 6.27
CA LYS A 28 11.82 3.56 7.64
C LYS A 28 10.66 2.59 7.67
N LEU A 29 9.78 2.66 6.67
CA LEU A 29 8.59 1.82 6.55
C LEU A 29 8.60 1.05 5.22
N GLU A 30 8.18 -0.20 5.26
CA GLU A 30 8.03 -1.07 4.09
C GLU A 30 6.62 -1.69 4.10
N ILE A 31 5.87 -1.55 3.00
CA ILE A 31 4.62 -2.28 2.83
C ILE A 31 4.95 -3.70 2.35
N ALA A 32 4.85 -4.66 3.25
CA ALA A 32 5.25 -6.05 2.99
C ALA A 32 4.13 -6.89 2.35
N ALA A 33 2.87 -6.56 2.62
CA ALA A 33 1.72 -7.26 2.08
C ALA A 33 0.48 -6.36 2.01
N ILE A 34 -0.41 -6.68 1.08
CA ILE A 34 -1.72 -6.05 0.93
C ILE A 34 -2.76 -7.17 0.86
N ASN A 35 -3.80 -7.08 1.68
CA ASN A 35 -4.97 -7.94 1.63
C ASN A 35 -6.19 -7.12 1.19
N ASP A 36 -6.88 -7.58 0.16
CA ASP A 36 -8.11 -6.96 -0.36
C ASP A 36 -8.99 -8.03 -1.04
N LEU A 37 -10.27 -7.72 -1.20
CA LEU A 37 -11.22 -8.61 -1.90
C LEU A 37 -11.12 -8.48 -3.44
N THR A 38 -10.54 -7.37 -3.93
CA THR A 38 -10.38 -7.08 -5.35
C THR A 38 -9.08 -7.68 -5.88
N ASP A 39 -9.06 -8.12 -7.14
CA ASP A 39 -7.88 -8.70 -7.76
C ASP A 39 -6.72 -7.68 -7.89
N ALA A 40 -5.49 -8.21 -7.96
CA ALA A 40 -4.27 -7.40 -8.02
C ALA A 40 -4.20 -6.49 -9.25
N LYS A 41 -4.76 -6.89 -10.39
CA LYS A 41 -4.72 -6.11 -11.64
C LYS A 41 -5.61 -4.88 -11.52
N THR A 42 -6.82 -5.06 -10.99
CA THR A 42 -7.73 -3.94 -10.70
C THR A 42 -7.14 -3.02 -9.64
N ASN A 43 -6.59 -3.57 -8.55
CA ASN A 43 -5.93 -2.77 -7.52
C ASN A 43 -4.73 -1.97 -8.04
N ALA A 44 -3.91 -2.55 -8.92
CA ALA A 44 -2.81 -1.85 -9.57
C ALA A 44 -3.31 -0.73 -10.50
N HIS A 45 -4.40 -0.95 -11.23
CA HIS A 45 -5.01 0.07 -12.06
C HIS A 45 -5.48 1.28 -11.21
N LEU A 46 -6.23 1.02 -10.14
CA LEU A 46 -6.74 2.04 -9.21
C LEU A 46 -5.64 2.70 -8.36
N LEU A 47 -4.47 2.08 -8.26
CA LEU A 47 -3.30 2.69 -7.66
C LEU A 47 -2.58 3.60 -8.66
N LYS A 48 -2.58 3.27 -9.95
CA LYS A 48 -1.88 4.04 -10.98
C LYS A 48 -2.63 5.32 -11.35
N TYR A 49 -3.95 5.21 -11.55
CA TYR A 49 -4.84 6.29 -11.98
C TYR A 49 -5.73 6.74 -10.82
#